data_AF-A0A1B6GGT3-F1
#
_entry.id   AF-A0A1B6GGT3-F1
#
_cell.length_a   1.000
_cell.length_b   1.000
_cell.length_c   1.000
_cell.angle_alpha   90.00
_cell.angle_beta   90.00
_cell.angle_gamma   90.00
#
_symmetry.space_group_name_H-M   'P 1'
#
loop_
_entity.id
_entity.type
_entity.pdbx_description
1 polymer ?
#
loop_
_entity_poly.entity_id
_entity_poly.type
_entity_poly.pdbx_seq_one_letter_code
_entity_poly.pdbx_strand_id
1 'polypeptide(L)'
;GVVYNKQGVVKTLLAKKEVILSAGAIASPQLLLLSGVGPKKHLSEKDIPLVADSPGVGRNLHNHISVSVPLLFKTLKRYESLNIKSLLDFLTKREGPLTSTGMSQVTGFALLNES
;
A
#
# COMPACT_ATOMS: atom_id res chain seq x y z
N GLY A 1 -8.71 9.20 21.46
CA GLY A 1 -7.29 8.77 21.56
C GLY A 1 -7.10 7.48 20.79
N VAL A 2 -6.01 6.75 21.01
CA VAL A 2 -5.74 5.45 20.37
C VAL A 2 -5.27 4.43 21.41
N VAL A 3 -5.62 3.15 21.20
CA VAL A 3 -5.10 2.01 21.95
C VAL A 3 -4.18 1.22 21.03
N TYR A 4 -2.99 0.85 21.50
CA TYR A 4 -2.01 0.12 20.71
C TYR A 4 -1.27 -0.91 21.57
N ASN A 5 -0.78 -1.97 20.93
CA ASN A 5 0.07 -2.97 21.56
C ASN A 5 1.54 -2.67 21.23
N LYS A 6 2.38 -2.55 22.25
CA LYS A 6 3.83 -2.47 22.11
C LYS A 6 4.47 -3.60 22.92
N GLN A 7 5.02 -4.59 22.22
CA GLN A 7 5.73 -5.73 22.82
C GLN A 7 4.85 -6.49 23.85
N GLY A 8 3.59 -6.74 23.52
CA GLY A 8 2.63 -7.42 24.40
C GLY A 8 1.96 -6.51 25.42
N VAL A 9 2.45 -5.29 25.62
CA VAL A 9 1.87 -4.32 26.55
C VAL A 9 0.88 -3.42 25.84
N VAL A 10 -0.39 -3.48 26.24
CA VAL A 10 -1.45 -2.58 25.77
C VAL A 10 -1.27 -1.21 26.41
N LYS A 11 -1.30 -0.17 25.58
CA LYS A 11 -1.14 1.23 26.00
C LYS A 11 -2.19 2.12 25.35
N THR A 12 -2.55 3.19 26.06
CA THR A 12 -3.51 4.20 25.59
C THR A 12 -2.81 5.53 25.43
N LEU A 13 -3.01 6.19 24.28
CA LEU A 13 -2.58 7.56 24.02
C LEU A 13 -3.80 8.46 23.84
N LEU A 14 -3.80 9.60 24.52
CA LEU A 14 -4.86 10.60 24.41
C LEU A 14 -4.43 11.73 23.49
N ALA A 15 -5.37 12.26 22.71
CA ALA A 15 -5.17 13.44 21.88
C ALA A 15 -6.00 14.58 22.46
N LYS A 16 -5.40 15.77 22.61
CA LYS A 16 -6.09 16.95 23.18
C LYS A 16 -7.07 17.61 22.21
N LYS A 17 -6.85 17.42 20.90
CA LYS A 17 -7.65 18.01 19.84
C LYS A 17 -8.33 16.92 19.03
N GLU A 18 -7.57 16.28 18.15
CA GLU A 18 -8.11 15.36 17.14
C GLU A 18 -7.18 14.14 16.94
N VAL A 19 -7.73 13.09 16.33
CA VAL A 19 -6.99 11.92 15.87
C VAL A 19 -7.15 11.83 14.36
N ILE A 20 -6.03 11.79 13.63
CA ILE A 20 -6.01 11.60 12.18
C ILE A 20 -5.65 10.15 11.87
N LEU A 21 -6.50 9.45 11.13
CA LEU A 21 -6.29 8.06 10.74
C LEU A 21 -5.65 7.98 9.35
N SER A 22 -4.43 7.48 9.29
CA SER A 22 -3.63 7.39 8.05
C SER A 22 -3.01 6.00 7.86
N ALA A 23 -3.76 4.93 8.15
CA ALA A 23 -3.28 3.55 8.05
C ALA A 23 -3.38 2.95 6.62
N GLY A 24 -3.61 3.78 5.60
CA GLY A 24 -3.75 3.37 4.21
C GLY A 24 -5.11 2.74 3.88
N ALA A 25 -5.34 2.41 2.61
CA ALA A 25 -6.64 1.97 2.08
C ALA A 25 -7.16 0.64 2.66
N ILE A 26 -6.27 -0.19 3.21
CA ILE A 26 -6.62 -1.50 3.80
C ILE A 26 -6.82 -1.39 5.32
N ALA A 27 -5.84 -0.86 6.05
CA ALA A 27 -5.91 -0.88 7.52
C ALA A 27 -6.76 0.27 8.11
N SER A 28 -6.96 1.38 7.39
CA SER A 28 -7.86 2.45 7.87
C SER A 28 -9.31 2.00 8.02
N PRO A 29 -9.97 1.40 7.00
CA PRO A 29 -11.33 0.90 7.20
C PRO A 29 -11.40 -0.21 8.25
N GLN A 30 -10.37 -1.07 8.36
CA GLN A 30 -10.32 -2.09 9.42
C GLN A 30 -10.32 -1.45 10.82
N LEU A 31 -9.49 -0.42 11.05
CA LEU A 31 -9.42 0.27 12.34
C LEU A 31 -10.72 1.01 12.67
N LEU A 32 -11.39 1.61 11.66
CA LEU A 32 -12.72 2.20 11.84
C LEU A 32 -13.75 1.15 12.27
N LEU A 33 -13.79 0.01 11.59
CA LEU A 33 -14.69 -1.11 11.93
C LEU A 33 -14.44 -1.61 13.35
N LEU A 34 -13.17 -1.87 13.72
CA LEU A 34 -12.80 -2.28 15.08
C LEU A 34 -13.12 -1.22 16.14
N SER A 35 -13.25 0.04 15.75
CA SER A 35 -13.63 1.16 16.61
C SER A 35 -15.15 1.44 16.61
N GLY A 36 -15.96 0.58 15.99
CA GLY A 36 -17.41 0.73 15.94
C GLY A 36 -17.94 1.72 14.89
N VAL A 37 -17.11 2.12 13.93
CA VAL A 37 -17.49 3.02 12.83
C VAL A 37 -17.55 2.23 11.52
N GLY A 38 -18.76 1.98 11.02
CA GLY A 38 -18.97 1.19 9.79
C GLY A 38 -20.40 0.72 9.61
N PRO A 39 -20.68 -0.22 8.68
CA PRO A 39 -22.03 -0.70 8.41
C PRO A 39 -22.63 -1.38 9.65
N LYS A 40 -23.74 -0.84 10.18
CA LYS A 40 -24.37 -1.32 11.43
C LYS A 40 -24.59 -2.83 11.49
N LYS A 41 -25.10 -3.43 10.39
CA LYS A 41 -25.33 -4.88 10.32
C LYS A 41 -24.04 -5.69 10.48
N HIS A 42 -22.97 -5.28 9.79
CA HIS A 42 -21.68 -5.95 9.85
C HIS A 42 -21.04 -5.84 11.25
N LEU A 43 -21.15 -4.68 11.89
CA LEU A 43 -20.66 -4.49 13.27
C LEU A 43 -21.42 -5.39 14.26
N SER A 44 -22.74 -5.49 14.11
CA SER A 44 -23.58 -6.38 14.93
C SER A 44 -23.25 -7.85 14.73
N GLU A 45 -22.95 -8.29 13.50
CA GLU A 45 -22.53 -9.67 13.19
C GLU A 45 -21.16 -10.04 13.79
N LYS A 46 -20.39 -9.03 14.25
CA LYS A 46 -19.05 -9.19 14.84
C LYS A 46 -19.02 -8.82 16.32
N ASP A 47 -20.17 -8.63 16.95
CA ASP A 47 -20.30 -8.21 18.35
C ASP A 47 -19.52 -6.92 18.69
N ILE A 48 -19.43 -6.00 17.73
CA ILE A 48 -18.77 -4.69 17.90
C ILE A 48 -19.84 -3.62 18.20
N PRO A 49 -19.73 -2.88 19.32
CA PRO A 49 -20.64 -1.79 19.62
C PRO A 49 -20.64 -0.71 18.53
N LEU A 50 -21.84 -0.24 18.16
CA LEU A 50 -22.00 0.82 17.17
C LEU A 50 -21.64 2.18 17.77
N VAL A 51 -20.63 2.84 17.21
CA VAL A 51 -20.30 4.25 17.46
C VAL A 51 -20.92 5.14 16.39
N ALA A 52 -20.81 4.75 15.12
CA ALA A 52 -21.44 5.46 14.00
C ALA A 52 -21.75 4.50 12.84
N ASP A 53 -22.99 4.58 12.31
CA ASP A 53 -23.37 3.83 11.13
C ASP A 53 -22.84 4.52 9.88
N SER A 54 -21.84 3.90 9.25
CA SER A 54 -21.16 4.42 8.06
C SER A 54 -21.01 3.30 7.03
N PRO A 55 -22.01 3.08 6.16
CA PRO A 55 -22.06 1.92 5.26
C PRO A 55 -20.96 1.92 4.19
N GLY A 56 -20.29 3.05 3.95
CA GLY A 56 -19.18 3.15 3.00
C GLY A 56 -17.83 2.63 3.52
N VAL A 57 -17.66 2.47 4.85
CA VAL A 57 -16.39 2.01 5.43
C VAL A 57 -16.08 0.58 4.95
N GLY A 58 -14.89 0.40 4.39
CA GLY A 58 -14.42 -0.89 3.86
C GLY A 58 -15.00 -1.25 2.48
N ARG A 59 -15.75 -0.34 1.84
CA ARG A 59 -16.26 -0.51 0.47
C ARG A 59 -15.41 0.29 -0.51
N ASN A 60 -15.72 0.17 -1.81
CA ASN A 60 -15.11 0.97 -2.87
C ASN A 60 -13.59 0.79 -3.03
N LEU A 61 -13.04 -0.37 -2.65
CA LEU A 61 -11.63 -0.69 -2.89
C LEU A 61 -11.40 -0.87 -4.39
N HIS A 62 -10.54 -0.02 -4.94
CA HIS A 62 -10.06 -0.11 -6.30
C HIS A 62 -8.56 -0.37 -6.28
N ASN A 63 -8.10 -1.20 -7.21
CA ASN A 63 -6.68 -1.45 -7.43
C ASN A 63 -6.41 -1.57 -8.93
N HIS A 64 -5.18 -1.26 -9.33
CA HIS A 64 -4.72 -1.48 -10.70
C HIS A 64 -4.24 -2.93 -10.84
N ILE A 65 -5.04 -3.75 -11.52
CA ILE A 65 -4.63 -5.10 -11.88
C ILE A 65 -3.53 -4.98 -12.93
N SER A 66 -2.42 -5.70 -12.72
CA SER A 66 -1.26 -5.71 -13.63
C SER A 66 -0.97 -7.14 -14.09
N VAL A 67 -0.59 -7.30 -15.35
CA VAL A 67 -0.12 -8.56 -15.93
C VAL A 67 1.34 -8.38 -16.32
N SER A 68 2.18 -9.36 -15.99
CA SER A 68 3.61 -9.33 -16.33
C SER A 68 3.86 -10.18 -17.58
N VAL A 69 4.40 -9.56 -18.63
CA VAL A 69 4.82 -10.23 -19.86
C VAL A 69 6.33 -10.04 -20.01
N PRO A 70 7.15 -11.07 -19.71
CA PRO A 70 8.60 -10.95 -19.83
C PRO A 70 9.01 -10.87 -21.31
N LEU A 71 9.77 -9.84 -21.67
CA LEU A 71 10.34 -9.66 -23.01
C LEU A 71 11.86 -9.86 -22.97
N LEU A 72 12.39 -10.69 -23.88
CA LEU A 72 13.82 -10.93 -24.02
C LEU A 72 14.35 -10.24 -25.28
N PHE A 73 15.24 -9.28 -25.10
CA PHE A 73 15.90 -8.58 -26.20
C PHE A 73 17.28 -9.22 -26.47
N LYS A 74 17.48 -9.80 -27.65
CA LYS A 74 18.76 -10.44 -28.03
C LYS A 74 19.88 -9.45 -28.32
N THR A 75 19.54 -8.24 -28.76
CA THR A 75 20.50 -7.25 -29.26
C THR A 75 20.95 -6.24 -28.20
N LEU A 76 20.26 -6.16 -27.07
CA LEU A 76 20.62 -5.27 -25.96
C LEU A 76 21.48 -6.03 -24.96
N LYS A 77 22.72 -5.58 -24.74
CA LYS A 77 23.54 -6.08 -23.63
C LYS A 77 22.82 -5.74 -22.33
N ARG A 78 22.62 -6.76 -21.49
CA ARG A 78 22.09 -6.58 -20.14
C ARG A 78 23.03 -5.64 -19.38
N TYR A 79 22.51 -4.48 -18.98
CA TYR A 79 23.27 -3.55 -18.16
C TYR A 79 23.31 -4.10 -16.73
N GLU A 80 24.52 -4.41 -16.24
CA GLU A 80 24.72 -4.88 -14.87
C GLU A 80 24.87 -3.67 -13.95
N SER A 81 23.77 -3.26 -13.31
CA SER A 81 23.72 -2.10 -12.41
C SER A 81 24.28 -2.37 -11.01
N LEU A 82 24.44 -3.65 -10.63
CA LEU A 82 24.90 -4.07 -9.30
C LEU A 82 26.40 -4.37 -9.33
N ASN A 83 27.22 -3.34 -9.51
CA ASN A 83 28.68 -3.45 -9.48
C ASN A 83 29.33 -2.35 -8.61
N ILE A 84 30.62 -2.53 -8.27
CA ILE A 84 31.35 -1.64 -7.34
C ILE A 84 31.41 -0.20 -7.87
N LYS A 85 31.56 -0.01 -9.19
CA LYS A 85 31.57 1.33 -9.79
C LYS A 85 30.25 2.05 -9.54
N SER A 86 29.13 1.37 -9.78
CA SER A 86 27.78 1.91 -9.55
C SER A 86 27.53 2.25 -8.08
N LEU A 87 28.06 1.43 -7.16
CA LEU A 87 28.03 1.72 -5.73
C LEU A 87 28.86 2.96 -5.38
N LEU A 88 30.07 3.09 -5.91
CA LEU A 88 30.94 4.23 -5.65
C LEU A 88 30.36 5.53 -6.23
N ASP A 89 29.82 5.50 -7.46
CA ASP A 89 29.14 6.65 -8.07
C ASP A 89 27.95 7.10 -7.21
N PHE A 90 27.16 6.16 -6.66
CA PHE A 90 26.06 6.47 -5.76
C PHE A 90 26.53 7.07 -4.43
N LEU A 91 27.55 6.48 -3.80
CA LEU A 91 28.03 6.93 -2.48
C LEU A 91 28.71 8.30 -2.55
N THR A 92 29.47 8.56 -3.60
CA THR A 92 30.30 9.76 -3.72
C THR A 92 29.57 10.93 -4.38
N LYS A 93 28.74 10.66 -5.40
CA LYS A 93 28.11 11.71 -6.23
C LYS A 93 26.58 11.68 -6.18
N ARG A 94 25.96 10.66 -5.59
CA ARG A 94 24.51 10.40 -5.72
C ARG A 94 24.09 10.29 -7.18
N GLU A 95 24.93 9.66 -7.99
CA GLU A 95 24.73 9.43 -9.42
C GLU A 95 24.76 7.94 -9.75
N GLY A 96 24.52 7.60 -11.02
CA GLY A 96 24.61 6.24 -11.53
C GLY A 96 23.32 5.43 -11.38
N PRO A 97 23.33 4.16 -11.82
CA PRO A 97 22.12 3.37 -12.00
C PRO A 97 21.38 3.03 -10.69
N LEU A 98 22.05 3.14 -9.53
CA LEU A 98 21.43 2.89 -8.22
C LEU A 98 20.53 4.04 -7.73
N THR A 99 20.52 5.19 -8.41
CA THR A 99 19.59 6.29 -8.14
C THR A 99 18.24 6.11 -8.82
N SER A 100 18.12 5.11 -9.70
CA SER A 100 16.93 4.81 -10.49
C SER A 100 16.42 3.41 -10.19
N THR A 101 15.12 3.21 -10.30
CA THR A 101 14.50 1.87 -10.29
C THR A 101 14.57 1.18 -11.65
N GLY A 102 15.18 1.82 -12.66
CA GLY A 102 15.21 1.34 -14.04
C GLY A 102 13.85 1.50 -14.74
N MET A 103 13.67 0.81 -15.86
CA MET A 103 12.36 0.72 -16.52
C MET A 103 11.50 -0.29 -15.74
N SER A 104 10.63 0.22 -14.87
CA SER A 104 9.84 -0.61 -13.96
C SER A 104 8.56 -1.17 -14.60
N GLN A 105 7.95 -0.43 -15.53
CA GLN A 105 6.69 -0.80 -16.18
C GLN A 105 6.62 -0.26 -17.61
N VAL A 106 5.99 -1.03 -18.50
CA VAL A 106 5.56 -0.59 -19.84
C VAL A 106 4.06 -0.86 -19.93
N THR A 107 3.27 0.16 -20.24
CA THR A 107 1.82 0.06 -20.39
C THR A 107 1.47 0.07 -21.87
N GLY A 108 0.65 -0.89 -22.30
CA GLY A 108 0.11 -0.96 -23.67
C GLY A 108 -1.35 -1.38 -23.66
N PHE A 109 -2.09 -1.01 -24.70
CA PHE A 109 -3.47 -1.43 -24.89
C PHE A 109 -3.50 -2.66 -25.81
N ALA A 110 -4.19 -3.72 -25.39
CA ALA A 110 -4.49 -4.88 -26.22
C ALA A 110 -5.97 -4.86 -26.58
N LEU A 111 -6.28 -4.94 -27.87
CA LEU A 111 -7.64 -5.18 -28.35
C LEU A 111 -7.93 -6.67 -28.20
N LEU A 112 -8.88 -7.02 -27.34
CA LEU A 112 -9.40 -8.38 -27.25
C LEU A 112 -10.62 -8.46 -28.15
N ASN A 113 -10.57 -9.30 -29.19
CA ASN A 113 -11.77 -9.65 -29.93
C ASN A 113 -12.60 -10.59 -29.06
N GLU A 114 -13.85 -10.23 -28.79
CA GLU A 114 -14.80 -11.16 -28.18
C GLU A 114 -15.16 -12.25 -29.19
N SER A 115 -15.18 -13.51 -28.73
CA SER A 115 -15.57 -14.68 -29.54
C SER A 115 -17.06 -14.95 -29.36
#